data_AF-A0A2D9GD94-F1
#
_entry.id   AF-A0A2D9GD94-F1
#
_cell.length_a   1.000
_cell.length_b   1.000
_cell.length_c   1.000
_cell.angle_alpha   90.00
_cell.angle_beta   90.00
_cell.angle_gamma   90.00
#
_symmetry.space_group_name_H-M   'P 1'
#
loop_
_entity.id
_entity.type
_entity.pdbx_description
1 polymer ?
#
loop_
_entity_poly.entity_id
_entity_poly.type
_entity_poly.pdbx_seq_one_letter_code
_entity_poly.pdbx_strand_id
1 'polypeptide(L)'
;MKKLFFIPIIISFVSCSSIQTMQIGQLNMISTRNIDSNFDYSQISTYSGSSQKELRTTKAISVEDAVNSVVKSVPGGEFLMNVKLYRVKRGDNYFYSVEGDVWGKKESVSYRGFKEGDNVVWSTIKGVKTGVIKSLRNDNICLILIDGTDKIIEISYDKISKYIKE
;
A
#
# COMPACT_ATOMS: atom_id res chain seq x y z
N MET A 1 56.88 -21.73 31.59
CA MET A 1 56.29 -20.53 30.95
C MET A 1 56.36 -20.71 29.44
N LYS A 2 55.24 -21.03 28.76
CA LYS A 2 55.15 -21.07 27.29
C LYS A 2 54.02 -20.11 26.89
N LYS A 3 54.36 -19.14 26.04
CA LYS A 3 53.54 -17.99 25.66
C LYS A 3 52.33 -18.44 24.83
N LEU A 4 51.13 -18.10 25.27
CA LEU A 4 49.89 -18.29 24.52
C LEU A 4 49.79 -17.17 23.47
N PHE A 5 49.90 -17.50 22.19
CA PHE A 5 49.63 -16.57 21.09
C PHE A 5 48.12 -16.40 20.93
N PHE A 6 47.59 -15.24 21.32
CA PHE A 6 46.23 -14.83 20.98
C PHE A 6 46.21 -14.34 19.53
N ILE A 7 45.52 -15.08 18.66
CA ILE A 7 45.22 -14.64 17.28
C ILE A 7 43.92 -13.82 17.34
N PRO A 8 43.90 -12.54 16.96
CA PRO A 8 42.67 -11.79 16.88
C PRO A 8 41.88 -12.24 15.63
N ILE A 9 40.71 -12.83 15.84
CA ILE A 9 39.72 -13.10 14.79
C ILE A 9 39.15 -11.74 14.37
N ILE A 10 39.56 -11.25 13.20
CA ILE A 10 38.93 -10.12 12.52
C ILE A 10 37.61 -10.63 11.95
N ILE A 11 36.51 -10.35 12.65
CA ILE A 11 35.17 -10.60 12.13
C ILE A 11 34.87 -9.51 11.10
N SER A 12 35.08 -9.83 9.82
CA SER A 12 34.69 -8.99 8.68
C SER A 12 33.16 -8.90 8.61
N PHE A 13 32.61 -7.93 9.32
CA PHE A 13 31.19 -7.64 9.33
C PHE A 13 30.78 -6.82 8.10
N VAL A 14 29.79 -7.38 7.39
CA VAL A 14 28.81 -6.73 6.50
C VAL A 14 29.32 -6.34 5.10
N SER A 15 29.19 -7.27 4.15
CA SER A 15 28.89 -6.89 2.77
C SER A 15 27.52 -6.20 2.76
N CYS A 16 27.52 -4.88 2.76
CA CYS A 16 26.33 -4.12 2.47
C CYS A 16 25.99 -4.40 1.00
N SER A 17 25.07 -5.33 0.74
CA SER A 17 24.49 -5.52 -0.58
C SER A 17 23.73 -4.22 -0.89
N SER A 18 24.43 -3.27 -1.50
CA SER A 18 23.92 -1.92 -1.70
C SER A 18 22.69 -2.00 -2.60
N ILE A 19 21.51 -1.75 -2.03
CA ILE A 19 20.30 -1.55 -2.83
C ILE A 19 20.53 -0.27 -3.62
N GLN A 20 20.58 -0.39 -4.94
CA GLN A 20 20.78 0.74 -5.84
C GLN A 20 19.44 1.11 -6.45
N THR A 21 19.00 2.35 -6.22
CA THR A 21 17.79 2.91 -6.84
C THR A 21 18.22 3.93 -7.88
N MET A 22 17.79 3.74 -9.12
CA MET A 22 18.08 4.63 -10.23
C MET A 22 16.76 5.09 -10.84
N GLN A 23 16.58 6.41 -10.98
CA GLN A 23 15.44 6.94 -11.75
C GLN A 23 15.66 6.64 -13.23
N ILE A 24 14.65 6.07 -13.88
CA ILE A 24 14.70 5.67 -15.30
C ILE A 24 13.68 6.39 -16.17
N GLY A 25 12.75 7.16 -15.57
CA GLY A 25 11.78 7.92 -16.33
C GLY A 25 11.01 8.94 -15.49
N GLN A 26 10.46 9.92 -16.18
CA GLN A 26 9.49 10.88 -15.66
C GLN A 26 8.33 10.98 -16.64
N LEU A 27 7.10 10.88 -16.14
CA LEU A 27 5.89 10.84 -16.95
C LEU A 27 4.86 11.79 -16.36
N ASN A 28 4.12 12.49 -17.22
CA ASN A 28 3.01 13.33 -16.76
C ASN A 28 1.87 12.49 -16.19
N MET A 29 1.62 11.32 -16.77
CA MET A 29 0.53 10.42 -16.41
C MET A 29 0.89 8.98 -16.77
N ILE A 30 0.44 8.02 -15.95
CA ILE A 30 0.44 6.60 -16.29
C ILE A 30 -0.79 5.92 -15.70
N SER A 31 -1.40 5.04 -16.48
CA SER A 31 -2.54 4.23 -16.08
C SER A 31 -2.39 2.81 -16.61
N THR A 32 -2.83 1.84 -15.83
CA THR A 32 -2.88 0.41 -16.20
C THR A 32 -4.27 0.00 -16.72
N ARG A 33 -5.23 0.92 -16.77
CA ARG A 33 -6.60 0.73 -17.25
C ARG A 33 -7.11 1.95 -18.00
N ASN A 34 -8.20 1.78 -18.74
CA ASN A 34 -8.85 2.87 -19.46
C ASN A 34 -9.34 3.94 -18.47
N ILE A 35 -9.06 5.19 -18.81
CA ILE A 35 -9.58 6.36 -18.10
C ILE A 35 -10.81 6.82 -18.86
N ASP A 36 -11.93 6.95 -18.16
CA ASP A 36 -13.19 7.41 -18.75
C ASP A 36 -13.30 8.92 -18.58
N SER A 37 -13.22 9.64 -19.69
CA SER A 37 -13.23 11.10 -19.75
C SER A 37 -14.52 11.74 -19.26
N ASN A 38 -15.59 10.96 -19.05
CA ASN A 38 -16.86 11.47 -18.51
C ASN A 38 -16.86 11.58 -16.99
N PHE A 39 -15.87 11.02 -16.29
CA PHE A 39 -15.75 11.15 -14.84
C PHE A 39 -14.88 12.35 -14.44
N ASP A 40 -15.29 13.00 -13.35
CA ASP A 40 -14.48 14.00 -12.68
C ASP A 40 -13.49 13.31 -11.72
N TYR A 41 -12.22 13.29 -12.12
CA TYR A 41 -11.13 12.74 -11.31
C TYR A 41 -10.45 13.86 -10.53
N SER A 42 -10.16 13.58 -9.27
CA SER A 42 -9.45 14.51 -8.41
C SER A 42 -8.20 13.86 -7.83
N GLN A 43 -7.23 14.69 -7.48
CA GLN A 43 -6.08 14.26 -6.72
C GLN A 43 -6.53 13.81 -5.32
N ILE A 44 -6.23 12.57 -4.97
CA ILE A 44 -6.61 11.94 -3.69
C ILE A 44 -5.42 11.70 -2.77
N SER A 45 -4.20 11.60 -3.31
CA SER A 45 -2.97 11.46 -2.53
C SER A 45 -1.78 12.05 -3.30
N THR A 46 -0.83 12.65 -2.59
CA THR A 46 0.39 13.23 -3.17
C THR A 46 1.62 12.40 -2.84
N TYR A 47 2.60 12.35 -3.74
CA TYR A 47 3.90 11.71 -3.51
C TYR A 47 3.79 10.25 -3.00
N SER A 48 2.78 9.51 -3.45
CA SER A 48 2.59 8.12 -3.07
C SER A 48 3.71 7.25 -3.66
N GLY A 49 4.27 6.33 -2.86
CA GLY A 49 5.42 5.51 -3.24
C GLY A 49 6.79 6.19 -3.11
N SER A 50 6.85 7.42 -2.59
CA SER A 50 8.08 8.22 -2.47
C SER A 50 9.01 7.80 -1.31
N SER A 51 8.53 7.03 -0.33
CA SER A 51 9.36 6.77 0.85
C SER A 51 10.55 5.90 0.49
N GLN A 52 11.74 6.23 1.01
CA GLN A 52 12.96 5.44 0.77
C GLN A 52 12.78 3.97 1.17
N LYS A 53 11.92 3.71 2.15
CA LYS A 53 11.55 2.35 2.54
C LYS A 53 10.75 1.68 1.42
N GLU A 54 9.66 2.27 0.94
CA GLU A 54 8.83 1.71 -0.14
C GLU A 54 9.62 1.49 -1.43
N LEU A 55 10.41 2.49 -1.83
CA LEU A 55 11.31 2.38 -2.99
C LEU A 55 12.25 1.18 -2.88
N ARG A 56 12.84 0.95 -1.69
CA ARG A 56 13.80 -0.13 -1.50
C ARG A 56 13.15 -1.49 -1.24
N THR A 57 11.92 -1.54 -0.75
CA THR A 57 11.21 -2.79 -0.40
C THR A 57 10.27 -3.29 -1.48
N THR A 58 10.11 -2.56 -2.59
CA THR A 58 9.31 -3.01 -3.73
C THR A 58 9.65 -4.45 -4.15
N LYS A 59 8.63 -5.16 -4.63
CA LYS A 59 8.71 -6.48 -5.24
C LYS A 59 8.09 -6.51 -6.64
N ALA A 60 7.75 -5.34 -7.20
CA ALA A 60 7.16 -5.25 -8.52
C ALA A 60 8.18 -5.64 -9.59
N ILE A 61 7.84 -6.63 -10.40
CA ILE A 61 8.69 -7.15 -11.49
C ILE A 61 8.44 -6.44 -12.82
N SER A 62 7.36 -5.66 -12.91
CA SER A 62 7.00 -4.82 -14.05
C SER A 62 6.64 -3.39 -13.61
N VAL A 63 6.59 -2.46 -14.57
CA VAL A 63 6.15 -1.08 -14.31
C VAL A 63 4.67 -1.07 -13.94
N GLU A 64 3.88 -1.89 -14.60
CA GLU A 64 2.45 -2.08 -14.39
C GLU A 64 2.16 -2.56 -12.96
N ASP A 65 2.94 -3.52 -12.46
CA ASP A 65 2.83 -3.99 -11.07
C ASP A 65 3.14 -2.88 -10.07
N ALA A 66 4.17 -2.07 -10.34
CA ALA A 66 4.55 -0.95 -9.50
C ALA A 66 3.42 0.11 -9.46
N VAL A 67 2.89 0.50 -10.62
CA VAL A 67 1.76 1.44 -10.73
C VAL A 67 0.54 0.90 -10.00
N ASN A 68 0.16 -0.35 -10.26
CA ASN A 68 -0.97 -0.99 -9.60
C ASN A 68 -0.80 -1.04 -8.08
N SER A 69 0.41 -1.30 -7.58
CA SER A 69 0.68 -1.35 -6.14
C SER A 69 0.43 0.00 -5.46
N VAL A 70 0.83 1.11 -6.10
CA VAL A 70 0.66 2.45 -5.56
C VAL A 70 -0.80 2.92 -5.70
N VAL A 71 -1.40 2.75 -6.89
CA VAL A 71 -2.79 3.15 -7.13
C VAL A 71 -3.76 2.42 -6.20
N LYS A 72 -3.60 1.09 -6.01
CA LYS A 72 -4.47 0.30 -5.12
C LYS A 72 -4.25 0.55 -3.64
N SER A 73 -3.09 1.09 -3.26
CA SER A 73 -2.81 1.47 -1.87
C SER A 73 -3.65 2.65 -1.40
N VAL A 74 -4.18 3.45 -2.34
CA VAL A 74 -4.98 4.63 -2.05
C VAL A 74 -6.44 4.38 -2.44
N PRO A 75 -7.37 4.51 -1.47
CA PRO A 75 -8.80 4.42 -1.69
C PRO A 75 -9.30 5.27 -2.85
N GLY A 76 -9.90 4.63 -3.86
CA GLY A 76 -10.47 5.30 -5.03
C GLY A 76 -9.46 5.69 -6.09
N GLY A 77 -8.19 5.29 -5.95
CA GLY A 77 -7.13 5.53 -6.92
C GLY A 77 -7.40 4.85 -8.25
N GLU A 78 -7.19 5.59 -9.33
CA GLU A 78 -7.42 5.14 -10.71
C GLU A 78 -6.14 5.15 -11.53
N PHE A 79 -5.35 6.21 -11.41
CA PHE A 79 -4.10 6.41 -12.14
C PHE A 79 -3.12 7.29 -11.36
N LEU A 80 -1.91 7.45 -11.89
CA LEU A 80 -0.89 8.34 -11.33
C LEU A 80 -0.63 9.53 -12.26
N MET A 81 -0.37 10.69 -11.66
CA MET A 81 0.16 11.88 -12.32
C MET A 81 1.50 12.30 -11.69
N ASN A 82 2.28 13.12 -12.41
CA ASN A 82 3.59 13.62 -11.94
C ASN A 82 4.54 12.48 -11.52
N VAL A 83 4.66 11.46 -12.38
CA VAL A 83 5.25 10.18 -12.02
C VAL A 83 6.76 10.18 -12.22
N LYS A 84 7.49 9.65 -11.23
CA LYS A 84 8.88 9.23 -11.36
C LYS A 84 8.94 7.70 -11.32
N LEU A 85 9.60 7.13 -12.32
CA LEU A 85 9.82 5.69 -12.41
C LEU A 85 11.26 5.37 -12.00
N TYR A 86 11.41 4.36 -11.15
CA TYR A 86 12.69 3.90 -10.64
C TYR A 86 12.91 2.43 -10.96
N ARG A 87 14.16 2.10 -11.26
CA ARG A 87 14.69 0.74 -11.26
C ARG A 87 15.47 0.52 -9.97
N VAL A 88 15.17 -0.57 -9.28
CA VAL A 88 15.75 -0.94 -7.99
C VAL A 88 16.53 -2.23 -8.17
N LYS A 89 17.85 -2.19 -8.01
CA LYS A 89 18.72 -3.37 -8.04
C LYS A 89 18.88 -3.91 -6.63
N ARG A 90 18.57 -5.20 -6.43
CA ARG A 90 18.78 -5.93 -5.16
C ARG A 90 19.44 -7.27 -5.47
N GLY A 91 20.75 -7.35 -5.21
CA GLY A 91 21.57 -8.46 -5.68
C GLY A 91 21.60 -8.48 -7.21
N ASP A 92 21.30 -9.64 -7.80
CA ASP A 92 21.22 -9.82 -9.26
C ASP A 92 19.83 -9.54 -9.85
N ASN A 93 18.85 -9.21 -9.00
CA ASN A 93 17.48 -8.95 -9.41
C ASN A 93 17.22 -7.45 -9.61
N TYR A 94 16.38 -7.15 -10.60
CA TYR A 94 15.84 -5.82 -10.83
C TYR A 94 14.34 -5.79 -10.52
N PHE A 95 13.92 -4.72 -9.86
CA PHE A 95 12.53 -4.42 -9.54
C PHE A 95 12.19 -3.01 -10.01
N TYR A 96 10.91 -2.71 -10.08
CA TYR A 96 10.40 -1.38 -10.40
C TYR A 96 9.72 -0.75 -9.19
N SER A 97 9.83 0.57 -9.10
CA SER A 97 9.08 1.36 -8.14
C SER A 97 8.64 2.65 -8.81
N VAL A 98 7.50 3.18 -8.38
CA VAL A 98 6.95 4.43 -8.90
C VAL A 98 6.61 5.34 -7.75
N GLU A 99 6.85 6.62 -7.98
CA GLU A 99 6.41 7.72 -7.13
C GLU A 99 5.49 8.60 -7.97
N GLY A 100 4.38 9.06 -7.41
CA GLY A 100 3.51 10.03 -8.08
C GLY A 100 2.30 10.43 -7.25
N ASP A 101 1.51 11.34 -7.80
CA ASP A 101 0.24 11.75 -7.23
C ASP A 101 -0.85 10.78 -7.69
N VAL A 102 -1.62 10.24 -6.75
CA VAL A 102 -2.74 9.36 -7.07
C VAL A 102 -3.97 10.21 -7.35
N TRP A 103 -4.58 9.94 -8.50
CA TRP A 103 -5.81 10.56 -8.95
C TRP A 103 -6.92 9.53 -9.07
N GLY A 104 -8.13 9.93 -8.74
CA GLY A 104 -9.24 9.00 -8.57
C GLY A 104 -10.56 9.69 -8.23
N LYS A 105 -11.57 8.89 -7.91
CA LYS A 105 -12.90 9.38 -7.57
C LYS A 105 -12.94 9.85 -6.12
N LYS A 106 -13.34 11.12 -5.89
CA LYS A 106 -13.38 11.74 -4.56
C LYS A 106 -14.56 11.27 -3.70
N GLU A 107 -15.61 10.72 -4.32
CA GLU A 107 -16.86 10.38 -3.66
C GLU A 107 -16.98 8.89 -3.32
N SER A 108 -17.45 8.64 -2.08
CA SER A 108 -17.76 7.35 -1.45
C SER A 108 -17.25 6.13 -2.22
N VAL A 109 -15.93 5.97 -2.20
CA VAL A 109 -15.27 4.80 -2.78
C VAL A 109 -15.96 3.58 -2.19
N SER A 110 -16.41 2.69 -3.06
CA SER A 110 -16.98 1.41 -2.63
C SER A 110 -15.93 0.35 -2.89
N TYR A 111 -15.41 -0.28 -1.84
CA TYR A 111 -14.57 -1.46 -2.00
C TYR A 111 -15.39 -2.70 -1.73
N ARG A 112 -15.49 -3.57 -2.74
CA ARG A 112 -16.28 -4.81 -2.67
C ARG A 112 -17.73 -4.56 -2.23
N GLY A 113 -18.28 -3.41 -2.60
CA GLY A 113 -19.63 -2.99 -2.22
C GLY A 113 -19.71 -2.18 -0.92
N PHE A 114 -18.65 -2.06 -0.12
CA PHE A 114 -18.64 -1.36 1.18
C PHE A 114 -18.21 0.11 1.07
N LYS A 115 -18.91 1.00 1.80
CA LYS A 115 -18.63 2.43 1.91
C LYS A 115 -18.50 2.86 3.37
N GLU A 116 -17.89 4.02 3.59
CA GLU A 116 -17.88 4.66 4.92
C GLU A 116 -19.33 4.90 5.41
N GLY A 117 -19.56 4.63 6.69
CA GLY A 117 -20.88 4.68 7.31
C GLY A 117 -21.69 3.39 7.21
N ASP A 118 -21.25 2.39 6.45
CA ASP A 118 -21.95 1.10 6.43
C ASP A 118 -21.84 0.38 7.80
N ASN A 119 -22.97 -0.16 8.25
CA ASN A 119 -23.02 -1.05 9.40
C ASN A 119 -22.58 -2.47 8.99
N VAL A 120 -21.63 -3.02 9.73
CA VAL A 120 -21.03 -4.31 9.43
C VAL A 120 -20.93 -5.21 10.65
N VAL A 121 -21.02 -6.51 10.39
CA VAL A 121 -20.98 -7.58 11.39
C VAL A 121 -19.87 -8.56 11.05
N TRP A 122 -19.16 -9.05 12.06
CA TRP A 122 -18.13 -10.07 11.90
C TRP A 122 -18.06 -11.02 13.09
N SER A 123 -17.61 -12.24 12.81
CA SER A 123 -17.45 -13.28 13.83
C SER A 123 -16.07 -13.21 14.48
N THR A 124 -16.04 -13.40 15.80
CA THR A 124 -14.83 -13.55 16.60
C THR A 124 -14.91 -14.83 17.43
N ILE A 125 -13.80 -15.27 18.02
CA ILE A 125 -13.75 -16.43 18.93
C ILE A 125 -14.73 -16.27 20.11
N LYS A 126 -14.99 -15.02 20.53
CA LYS A 126 -15.86 -14.68 21.66
C LYS A 126 -17.31 -14.38 21.26
N GLY A 127 -17.69 -14.65 20.00
CA GLY A 127 -19.01 -14.36 19.45
C GLY A 127 -18.99 -13.31 18.35
N VAL A 128 -20.16 -12.80 18.00
CA VAL A 128 -20.36 -11.85 16.90
C VAL A 128 -20.18 -10.42 17.41
N LYS A 129 -19.54 -9.57 16.60
CA LYS A 129 -19.39 -8.14 16.87
C LYS A 129 -19.98 -7.32 15.72
N THR A 130 -20.43 -6.12 16.06
CA THR A 130 -20.95 -5.14 15.11
C THR A 130 -20.18 -3.83 15.22
N GLY A 131 -20.26 -3.02 14.16
CA GLY A 131 -19.64 -1.71 14.11
C GLY A 131 -19.93 -0.99 12.81
N VAL A 132 -19.34 0.19 12.67
CA VAL A 132 -19.49 1.06 11.50
C VAL A 132 -18.15 1.25 10.81
N ILE A 133 -18.13 1.13 9.48
CA ILE A 133 -16.94 1.45 8.69
C ILE A 133 -16.65 2.95 8.82
N LYS A 134 -15.53 3.28 9.45
CA LYS A 134 -15.07 4.67 9.60
C LYS A 134 -14.22 5.12 8.44
N SER A 135 -13.39 4.23 7.91
CA SER A 135 -12.55 4.56 6.77
C SER A 135 -12.21 3.31 5.98
N LEU A 136 -12.13 3.46 4.66
CA LEU A 136 -11.64 2.42 3.77
C LEU A 136 -10.14 2.61 3.62
N ARG A 137 -9.33 1.60 3.94
CA ARG A 137 -7.87 1.76 3.94
C ARG A 137 -7.26 1.40 2.59
N ASN A 138 -7.74 0.33 1.96
CA ASN A 138 -7.41 -0.08 0.59
C ASN A 138 -8.50 -1.04 0.07
N ASP A 139 -8.20 -1.78 -1.01
CA ASP A 139 -9.08 -2.76 -1.66
C ASP A 139 -9.30 -4.09 -0.89
N ASN A 140 -8.55 -4.30 0.18
CA ASN A 140 -8.58 -5.53 0.97
C ASN A 140 -9.01 -5.33 2.43
N ILE A 141 -8.75 -4.15 3.01
CA ILE A 141 -8.99 -3.83 4.42
C ILE A 141 -9.69 -2.49 4.64
N CYS A 142 -10.46 -2.43 5.73
CA CYS A 142 -11.13 -1.23 6.23
C CYS A 142 -10.93 -1.05 7.74
N LEU A 143 -11.23 0.15 8.23
CA LEU A 143 -11.23 0.51 9.64
C LEU A 143 -12.67 0.58 10.17
N ILE A 144 -12.95 -0.16 11.23
CA ILE A 144 -14.28 -0.25 11.86
C ILE A 144 -14.23 0.30 13.27
N LEU A 145 -15.17 1.19 13.61
CA LEU A 145 -15.49 1.54 14.99
C LEU A 145 -16.44 0.49 15.56
N ILE A 146 -16.02 -0.21 16.62
CA ILE A 146 -16.84 -1.26 17.25
C ILE A 146 -17.99 -0.62 18.05
N ASP A 147 -19.21 -1.10 17.84
CA ASP A 147 -20.38 -0.63 18.57
C ASP A 147 -20.19 -0.75 20.10
N GLY A 148 -20.57 0.30 20.83
CA GLY A 148 -20.45 0.36 22.29
C GLY A 148 -19.02 0.61 22.82
N THR A 149 -18.06 0.91 21.94
CA THR A 149 -16.69 1.26 22.35
C THR A 149 -16.10 2.35 21.44
N ASP A 150 -15.11 3.09 21.93
CA ASP A 150 -14.33 4.03 21.11
C ASP A 150 -13.15 3.37 20.37
N LYS A 151 -13.16 2.04 20.23
CA LYS A 151 -12.04 1.30 19.61
C LYS A 151 -12.24 1.16 18.11
N ILE A 152 -11.21 1.57 17.36
CA ILE A 152 -11.10 1.35 15.92
C ILE A 152 -10.20 0.14 15.66
N ILE A 153 -10.67 -0.79 14.83
CA ILE A 153 -9.91 -1.97 14.41
C ILE A 153 -9.77 -2.04 12.89
N GLU A 154 -8.70 -2.67 12.44
CA GLU A 154 -8.51 -3.00 11.03
C GLU A 154 -9.01 -4.41 10.74
N ILE A 155 -9.81 -4.58 9.69
CA ILE A 155 -10.32 -5.89 9.27
C ILE A 155 -10.38 -6.00 7.75
N SER A 156 -10.27 -7.23 7.24
CA SER A 156 -10.46 -7.52 5.83
C SER A 156 -11.93 -7.55 5.44
N TYR A 157 -12.25 -7.06 4.24
CA TYR A 157 -13.61 -7.14 3.68
C TYR A 157 -14.14 -8.57 3.60
N ASP A 158 -13.26 -9.58 3.48
CA ASP A 158 -13.65 -10.99 3.42
C ASP A 158 -14.16 -11.54 4.76
N LYS A 159 -13.98 -10.79 5.85
CA LYS A 159 -14.37 -11.20 7.20
C LYS A 159 -15.61 -10.48 7.71
N ILE A 160 -16.20 -9.60 6.91
CA ILE A 160 -17.32 -8.75 7.33
C ILE A 160 -18.49 -8.89 6.38
N SER A 161 -19.69 -8.71 6.92
CA SER A 161 -20.94 -8.65 6.15
C SER A 161 -21.69 -7.38 6.49
N LYS A 162 -22.39 -6.78 5.52
CA LYS A 162 -23.31 -5.68 5.80
C LYS A 162 -24.53 -6.19 6.56
N TYR A 163 -25.04 -5.37 7.47
CA TYR A 163 -26.36 -5.59 8.05
C TYR A 163 -27.12 -4.27 8.15
N ILE A 164 -28.45 -4.35 8.17
CA ILE A 164 -29.33 -3.19 8.35
C ILE A 164 -29.67 -3.14 9.84
N LYS A 165 -29.37 -2.01 10.46
CA LYS A 165 -29.81 -1.71 11.83
C LYS A 165 -31.25 -1.20 11.69
N GLU A 166 -32.23 -1.98 12.16
CA GLU A 166 -33.63 -1.53 12.27
C GLU A 166 -33.75 -0.34 13.23
#